data_AF-A0A3C0HHA8-F1
#
_entry.id   AF-A0A3C0HHA8-F1
#
_cell.length_a   1.000
_cell.length_b   1.000
_cell.length_c   1.000
_cell.angle_alpha   90.00
_cell.angle_beta   90.00
_cell.angle_gamma   90.00
#
_symmetry.space_group_name_H-M   'P 1'
#
loop_
_entity.id
_entity.type
_entity.pdbx_description
1 polymer ?
#
loop_
_entity_poly.entity_id
_entity_poly.type
_entity_poly.pdbx_seq_one_letter_code
_entity_poly.pdbx_strand_id
1 'polypeptide(L)' 'MPGARIAVDQARKVVRFELPAAALGQPTNLSGLVVHATTWDWDGGWRGLTPAGGGHTMGGGDGARDPLRMDAIDLASP' A
#
# COMPACT_ATOMS: atom_id res chain seq x y z
N MET A 1 -18.54 -6.41 -6.45
CA MET A 1 -17.33 -7.04 -5.88
C MET A 1 -17.19 -6.59 -4.43
N PRO A 2 -16.80 -7.46 -3.48
CA PRO A 2 -16.54 -7.02 -2.11
C PRO A 2 -15.32 -6.08 -2.10
N GLY A 3 -15.56 -4.80 -1.88
CA GLY A 3 -14.50 -3.80 -1.70
C GLY A 3 -14.08 -3.69 -0.24
N ALA A 4 -12.84 -3.24 0.01
CA ALA A 4 -12.40 -2.92 1.35
C ALA A 4 -13.13 -1.67 1.87
N ARG A 5 -13.52 -1.68 3.15
CA ARG A 5 -13.93 -0.46 3.86
C ARG A 5 -12.69 0.19 4.45
N ILE A 6 -12.53 1.49 4.22
CA ILE A 6 -11.40 2.27 4.71
C ILE A 6 -11.91 3.26 5.75
N ALA A 7 -11.22 3.35 6.89
CA ALA A 7 -11.48 4.34 7.94
C ALA A 7 -10.17 4.99 8.41
N VAL A 8 -10.24 6.27 8.76
CA VAL A 8 -9.08 7.06 9.21
C VAL A 8 -9.32 7.60 10.62
N ASP A 9 -8.38 7.33 11.52
CA ASP A 9 -8.28 7.96 12.84
C ASP A 9 -7.06 8.90 12.80
N GLN A 10 -7.32 10.17 12.53
CA GLN A 10 -6.26 11.17 12.36
C GLN A 10 -5.52 11.46 13.68
N ALA A 11 -6.24 11.45 14.81
CA ALA A 11 -5.65 11.74 16.11
C ALA A 11 -4.62 10.68 16.50
N ARG A 12 -4.88 9.41 16.17
CA ARG A 12 -3.97 8.30 16.41
C ARG A 12 -3.04 7.98 15.25
N LYS A 13 -3.19 8.67 14.11
CA LYS A 13 -2.46 8.40 12.86
C LYS A 13 -2.62 6.96 12.36
N VAL A 14 -3.87 6.45 12.39
CA VAL A 14 -4.20 5.08 11.98
C VAL A 14 -5.11 5.10 10.74
N VAL A 15 -4.76 4.29 9.74
CA VAL A 15 -5.65 3.93 8.63
C VAL A 15 -6.06 2.46 8.82
N ARG A 16 -7.36 2.20 8.88
CA ARG A 16 -7.91 0.85 9.00
C ARG A 16 -8.48 0.39 7.67
N PHE A 17 -8.08 -0.80 7.25
CA PHE A 17 -8.65 -1.52 6.12
C PHE A 17 -9.42 -2.72 6.64
N GLU A 18 -10.71 -2.78 6.32
CA GLU A 18 -11.58 -3.91 6.62
C GLU A 18 -11.90 -4.63 5.33
N LEU A 19 -11.37 -5.83 5.15
CA LEU A 19 -11.63 -6.68 3.99
C LEU A 19 -12.69 -7.72 4.34
N PRO A 20 -13.77 -7.86 3.55
CA PRO A 20 -14.70 -8.98 3.70
C PRO A 20 -13.97 -10.31 3.49
N ALA A 21 -14.29 -11.35 4.27
CA ALA A 21 -13.66 -12.67 4.12
C ALA A 21 -13.80 -13.23 2.69
N ALA A 22 -14.90 -12.92 2.00
CA ALA A 22 -15.12 -13.29 0.61
C ALA A 22 -14.08 -12.70 -0.36
N ALA A 23 -13.46 -11.55 -0.03
CA ALA A 23 -12.36 -10.99 -0.82
C ALA A 23 -11.05 -11.80 -0.70
N LEU A 24 -10.95 -12.67 0.32
CA LEU A 24 -9.80 -13.53 0.59
C LEU A 24 -10.07 -15.01 0.28
N GLY A 25 -11.19 -15.33 -0.39
CA GLY A 25 -11.57 -16.72 -0.68
C GLY A 25 -12.25 -17.45 0.49
N GLN A 26 -12.79 -16.71 1.47
CA GLN A 26 -13.50 -17.23 2.65
C GLN A 26 -12.67 -18.20 3.51
N PRO A 27 -11.44 -17.82 3.91
CA PRO A 27 -10.61 -18.69 4.73
C PRO A 27 -11.22 -18.87 6.13
N THR A 28 -11.02 -20.03 6.74
CA THR A 28 -11.50 -20.33 8.10
C THR A 28 -10.65 -19.67 9.20
N ASN A 29 -9.41 -19.33 8.89
CA ASN A 29 -8.50 -18.54 9.73
C ASN A 29 -7.47 -17.79 8.85
N LEU A 30 -6.60 -16.98 9.46
CA LEU A 30 -5.57 -16.21 8.74
C LEU A 30 -4.14 -16.73 9.02
N SER A 31 -3.98 -17.94 9.55
CA SER A 31 -2.66 -18.47 9.87
C SER A 31 -1.77 -18.52 8.64
N GLY A 32 -0.54 -17.99 8.77
CA GLY A 32 0.39 -17.85 7.65
C GLY A 32 0.07 -16.74 6.64
N LEU A 33 -0.95 -15.91 6.90
CA LEU A 33 -1.20 -14.70 6.09
C LEU A 33 0.01 -13.76 6.20
N VAL A 34 0.50 -13.30 5.07
CA VAL A 34 1.48 -12.22 5.00
C VAL A 34 0.82 -11.01 4.33
N VAL A 35 0.86 -9.87 5.01
CA VAL A 35 0.40 -8.58 4.50
C VAL A 35 1.63 -7.77 4.12
N HIS A 36 1.74 -7.48 2.82
CA HIS A 36 2.75 -6.59 2.29
C HIS A 36 2.17 -5.18 2.12
N ALA A 37 2.64 -4.22 2.90
CA ALA A 37 2.22 -2.82 2.82
C ALA A 37 3.34 -1.95 2.26
N THR A 38 3.00 -1.07 1.32
CA THR A 38 3.94 -0.15 0.65
C THR A 38 3.26 1.20 0.45
N THR A 39 4.04 2.28 0.54
CA THR A 39 3.54 3.64 0.31
C THR A 39 4.10 4.22 -0.97
N TRP A 40 3.23 4.82 -1.78
CA TRP A 40 3.56 5.69 -2.90
C TRP A 40 2.46 6.73 -3.08
N ASP A 41 2.79 7.86 -3.71
CA ASP A 41 1.82 8.93 -3.94
C ASP A 41 0.93 8.63 -5.17
N TRP A 42 -0.38 8.74 -4.97
CA TRP A 42 -1.41 8.60 -5.99
C TRP A 42 -2.26 9.88 -6.06
N ASP A 43 -2.19 10.57 -7.20
CA ASP A 43 -2.92 11.81 -7.45
C ASP A 43 -3.55 11.78 -8.85
N GLY A 44 -4.51 10.87 -9.05
CA GLY A 44 -5.09 10.57 -10.38
C GLY A 44 -4.22 9.67 -11.27
N GLY A 45 -3.09 9.22 -10.73
CA GLY A 45 -2.09 8.34 -11.31
C GLY A 45 -0.91 8.19 -10.35
N TRP A 46 -0.06 7.19 -10.56
CA TRP A 46 1.17 7.06 -9.76
C TRP A 46 2.16 8.15 -10.15
N ARG A 47 2.69 8.88 -9.16
CA ARG A 47 3.77 9.86 -9.41
C ARG A 47 4.98 9.13 -10.01
N GLY A 48 5.57 9.72 -11.06
CA GLY A 48 6.76 9.15 -11.69
C GLY A 48 7.98 9.21 -10.77
N LEU A 49 8.94 8.31 -11.00
CA LEU A 49 10.26 8.30 -10.36
C LEU A 49 11.31 8.75 -11.38
N THR A 50 12.12 9.74 -11.00
CA THR A 50 13.24 10.22 -11.81
C THR A 50 14.50 10.32 -10.95
N PRO A 51 15.72 10.36 -11.53
CA PRO A 51 16.92 10.44 -10.73
C PRO A 51 16.95 11.68 -9.80
N ALA A 52 16.51 12.83 -10.31
CA ALA A 52 16.54 14.10 -9.58
C ALA A 52 15.22 14.46 -8.86
N GLY A 53 14.11 13.80 -9.18
CA GLY A 53 12.78 14.25 -8.75
C GLY A 53 12.33 15.53 -9.47
N GLY A 54 11.24 16.12 -8.99
CA GLY A 54 10.65 17.33 -9.59
C GLY A 54 9.37 17.75 -8.86
N GLY A 55 8.67 18.77 -9.38
CA GLY A 55 7.46 19.30 -8.74
C GLY A 55 6.31 18.28 -8.60
N HIS A 56 6.30 17.26 -9.46
CA HIS A 56 5.28 16.21 -9.51
C HIS A 56 5.90 14.80 -9.68
N THR A 57 7.18 14.63 -9.34
CA THR A 57 7.89 13.34 -9.44
C THR A 57 8.78 13.12 -8.22
N MET A 58 8.87 11.87 -7.79
CA MET A 58 9.78 11.46 -6.72
C MET A 58 11.20 11.33 -7.26
N GLY A 59 12.19 11.62 -6.43
CA GLY A 59 13.62 11.53 -6.75
C GLY A 59 14.28 10.26 -6.24
N GLY A 60 15.49 9.97 -6.74
CA GLY A 60 16.37 8.95 -6.16
C GLY A 60 16.41 7.60 -6.89
N GLY A 61 15.77 7.47 -8.05
CA GLY A 61 15.80 6.23 -8.83
C GLY A 61 15.49 6.41 -10.31
N ASP A 62 15.64 5.34 -11.06
CA ASP A 62 15.30 5.24 -12.47
C ASP A 62 13.88 4.69 -12.63
N GLY A 63 12.92 5.54 -13.02
CA GLY A 63 11.53 5.12 -13.20
C GLY A 63 11.28 4.06 -14.28
N ALA A 64 12.27 3.69 -15.09
CA ALA A 64 12.18 2.55 -16.01
C ALA A 64 12.61 1.21 -15.39
N ARG A 65 13.28 1.22 -14.22
CA ARG A 65 13.87 0.03 -13.59
C ARG A 65 13.48 -0.14 -12.12
N ASP A 66 13.46 0.95 -11.37
CA ASP A 66 13.27 0.94 -9.92
C ASP A 66 11.78 0.98 -9.56
N PRO A 67 11.37 0.29 -8.47
CA PRO A 67 9.98 0.24 -8.07
C PRO A 67 9.49 1.58 -7.49
N LEU A 68 8.20 1.87 -7.71
CA LEU A 68 7.51 2.98 -7.07
C LEU A 68 7.17 2.62 -5.61
N ARG A 69 8.16 2.70 -4.72
CA ARG A 69 8.04 2.42 -3.29
C ARG A 69 8.86 3.40 -2.49
N MET A 70 8.19 4.09 -1.56
CA MET A 70 8.85 5.01 -0.65
C MET A 70 9.24 4.32 0.66
N ASP A 71 8.35 3.48 1.17
CA ASP A 71 8.56 2.64 2.36
C ASP A 71 7.76 1.35 2.17
N ALA A 72 8.16 0.27 2.85
CA ALA A 72 7.40 -0.97 2.91
C ALA A 72 7.65 -1.79 4.17
N ILE A 73 6.63 -2.56 4.53
CA ILE A 73 6.68 -3.50 5.64
C ILE A 73 5.94 -4.80 5.29
N ASP A 74 6.47 -5.91 5.81
CA ASP A 74 5.80 -7.20 5.83
C ASP A 74 5.27 -7.48 7.23
N LEU A 75 3.99 -7.81 7.32
CA LEU A 75 3.33 -8.23 8.56
C LEU A 75 2.87 -9.68 8.40
N ALA A 76 3.40 -10.58 9.23
CA ALA A 76 2.99 -11.98 9.24
C ALA A 76 1.98 -12.23 10.36
N SER A 77 0.89 -12.91 10.03
CA SER A 77 0.08 -13.59 11.04
C SER A 77 0.90 -14.76 11.59
N PRO A 78 0.90 -14.95 12.93
CA PRO A 78 1.39 -16.20 13.50
C PRO A 78 0.61 -17.42 12.98
#